data_AF-A0A6J4BTH1-F1
#
_entry.id   AF-A0A6J4BTH1-F1
#
_cell.length_a   1.000
_cell.length_b   1.000
_cell.length_c   1.000
_cell.angle_alpha   90.00
_cell.angle_beta   90.00
_cell.angle_gamma   90.00
#
_symmetry.space_group_name_H-M   'P 1'
#
loop_
_entity.id
_entity.type
_entity.pdbx_description
1 polymer ?
#
loop_
_entity_poly.entity_id
_entity_poly.type
_entity_poly.pdbx_seq_one_letter_code
_entity_poly.pdbx_strand_id
1 'polypeptide(L)'
;MRKCITATYNRMVCTLAPHILYTKHDDVFVDAVTLERDGQPPKEIKLGTFKLAGLKDIEVADRSFIADAIFNPGDIKYDRVTLFVVDRS
;
A
#
# COMPACT_ATOMS: atom_id res chain seq x y z
N MET A 1 15.37 -3.66 -0.10
CA MET A 1 14.53 -4.48 0.80
C MET A 1 13.14 -3.85 0.88
N ARG A 2 12.07 -4.61 0.60
CA ARG A 2 10.68 -4.15 0.64
C ARG A 2 10.09 -4.44 2.02
N LYS A 3 9.70 -3.43 2.78
CA LYS A 3 9.16 -3.57 4.14
C LYS A 3 7.69 -3.18 4.20
N CYS A 4 6.90 -3.97 4.93
CA CYS A 4 5.53 -3.61 5.26
C CYS A 4 5.52 -2.34 6.11
N ILE A 5 4.38 -1.66 6.11
CA ILE A 5 4.11 -0.57 7.05
C ILE A 5 2.91 -0.94 7.92
N THR A 6 2.93 -0.49 9.17
CA THR A 6 1.74 -0.40 10.00
C THR A 6 1.21 1.03 9.96
N ALA A 7 -0.10 1.20 9.94
CA ALA A 7 -0.73 2.51 10.00
C ALA A 7 -2.18 2.39 10.49
N THR A 8 -2.68 3.44 11.13
CA THR A 8 -4.10 3.61 11.41
C THR A 8 -4.79 4.22 10.19
N TYR A 9 -5.79 3.52 9.64
CA TYR A 9 -6.63 4.01 8.54
C TYR A 9 -8.10 3.77 8.86
N ASN A 10 -8.94 4.80 8.74
CA ASN A 10 -10.36 4.73 9.10
C ASN A 10 -10.62 4.11 10.49
N ARG A 11 -9.80 4.48 11.49
CA ARG A 11 -9.83 3.99 12.89
C ARG A 11 -9.44 2.52 13.10
N MET A 12 -8.94 1.82 12.08
CA MET A 12 -8.42 0.46 12.21
C MET A 12 -6.91 0.44 11.98
N VAL A 13 -6.20 -0.39 12.73
CA VAL A 13 -4.77 -0.62 12.51
C VAL A 13 -4.61 -1.60 11.36
N CYS A 14 -3.83 -1.22 10.35
CA CYS A 14 -3.59 -2.04 9.18
C CYS A 14 -2.09 -2.35 9.05
N THR A 15 -1.77 -3.60 8.72
CA THR A 15 -0.45 -3.96 8.18
C THR A 15 -0.56 -3.98 6.66
N LEU A 16 0.19 -3.14 5.97
CA LEU A 16 0.14 -2.94 4.53
C LEU A 16 1.46 -3.35 3.87
N ALA A 17 1.36 -4.04 2.73
CA ALA A 17 2.43 -4.22 1.77
C ALA A 17 2.29 -3.14 0.68
N PRO A 18 3.04 -2.02 0.74
CA PRO A 18 2.88 -0.91 -0.21
C PRO A 18 3.52 -1.21 -1.57
N HIS A 19 2.75 -1.16 -2.65
CA HIS A 19 3.25 -1.47 -4.00
C HIS A 19 3.61 -0.23 -4.82
N ILE A 20 2.85 0.84 -4.69
CA ILE A 20 3.05 2.05 -5.49
C ILE A 20 2.53 3.28 -4.77
N LEU A 21 3.24 4.40 -4.94
CA LEU A 21 2.85 5.74 -4.52
C LEU A 21 2.64 6.59 -5.77
N TYR A 22 1.52 7.29 -5.87
CA TYR A 22 1.18 8.10 -7.05
C TYR A 22 0.32 9.31 -6.68
N THR A 23 0.28 10.31 -7.57
CA THR A 23 -0.57 11.49 -7.41
C THR A 23 -1.90 11.35 -8.15
N LYS A 24 -2.97 11.91 -7.60
CA LYS A 24 -4.26 12.06 -8.28
C LYS A 24 -5.00 13.27 -7.70
N HIS A 25 -5.32 14.26 -8.54
CA HIS A 25 -5.98 15.50 -8.14
C HIS A 25 -5.31 16.15 -6.90
N ASP A 26 -4.00 16.40 -6.99
CA ASP A 26 -3.16 17.01 -5.94
C ASP A 26 -2.99 16.21 -4.64
N ASP A 27 -3.65 15.06 -4.52
CA ASP A 27 -3.48 14.13 -3.42
C ASP A 27 -2.47 13.03 -3.74
N VAL A 28 -1.80 12.51 -2.71
CA VAL A 28 -0.91 11.35 -2.82
C VAL A 28 -1.64 10.10 -2.32
N PHE A 29 -1.55 9.02 -3.09
CA PHE A 29 -2.16 7.74 -2.81
C PHE A 29 -1.12 6.62 -2.78
N VAL A 30 -1.34 5.64 -1.90
CA VAL A 30 -0.64 4.37 -1.85
C VAL A 30 -1.61 3.29 -2.31
N ASP A 31 -1.25 2.51 -3.33
CA ASP A 31 -1.89 1.21 -3.53
C ASP A 31 -1.07 0.13 -2.84
N ALA A 32 -1.74 -0.65 -1.99
CA ALA A 32 -1.11 -1.64 -1.12
C ALA A 32 -2.02 -2.85 -0.93
N VAL A 33 -1.41 -4.04 -0.77
CA VAL A 33 -2.13 -5.20 -0.26
C VAL A 33 -2.24 -5.09 1.25
N THR A 34 -3.46 -5.18 1.78
CA THR A 34 -3.66 -5.30 3.23
C THR A 34 -3.33 -6.72 3.68
N LEU A 35 -2.38 -6.87 4.59
CA LEU A 35 -2.01 -8.17 5.15
C LEU A 35 -2.80 -8.47 6.42
N GLU A 36 -3.07 -7.45 7.23
CA GLU A 36 -3.84 -7.56 8.47
C GLU A 36 -4.69 -6.30 8.69
N ARG A 37 -5.83 -6.48 9.38
CA ARG A 37 -6.65 -5.43 9.99
C ARG A 37 -6.92 -5.80 11.44
N ASP A 38 -6.52 -4.94 12.36
CA ASP A 38 -6.59 -5.19 13.81
C ASP A 38 -6.02 -6.57 14.19
N GLY A 39 -4.88 -6.92 13.57
CA GLY A 39 -4.17 -8.18 13.78
C GLY A 39 -4.78 -9.41 13.10
N GLN A 40 -5.90 -9.27 12.38
CA GLN A 40 -6.55 -10.38 11.66
C GLN A 40 -6.28 -10.31 10.16
N PRO A 41 -5.97 -11.43 9.50
CA PRO A 41 -5.80 -11.44 8.04
C PRO A 41 -7.12 -11.08 7.35
N PRO A 42 -7.10 -10.42 6.19
CA PRO A 42 -8.32 -10.16 5.43
C PRO A 42 -8.90 -11.48 4.91
N LYS A 43 -10.23 -11.52 4.74
CA LYS A 43 -10.92 -12.66 4.13
C LYS A 43 -10.50 -12.91 2.68
N GLU A 44 -10.16 -11.85 1.97
CA GLU A 44 -9.73 -11.87 0.57
C GLU A 44 -8.54 -10.94 0.38
N ILE A 45 -7.56 -11.39 -0.41
CA ILE A 45 -6.43 -10.56 -0.83
C ILE A 45 -6.92 -9.59 -1.89
N LYS A 46 -6.68 -8.30 -1.67
CA LYS A 46 -6.99 -7.25 -2.63
C LYS A 46 -5.98 -6.12 -2.58
N LEU A 47 -5.79 -5.46 -3.73
CA LEU A 47 -5.07 -4.21 -3.83
C LEU A 47 -6.01 -3.07 -3.37
N GLY A 48 -5.72 -2.48 -2.22
CA GLY A 48 -6.46 -1.34 -1.69
C GLY A 48 -5.79 -0.02 -2.04
N THR A 49 -6.60 1.03 -2.24
CA THR A 49 -6.12 2.41 -2.43
C THR A 49 -6.30 3.20 -1.14
N PHE A 50 -5.20 3.77 -0.66
CA PHE A 50 -5.12 4.53 0.59
C PHE A 50 -4.64 5.94 0.29
N LYS A 51 -5.39 6.96 0.70
CA LYS A 51 -4.89 8.34 0.66
C LYS A 51 -3.78 8.47 1.71
N LEU A 52 -2.57 8.90 1.30
CA LEU A 52 -1.41 8.98 2.19
C LEU A 52 -1.70 9.89 3.40
N ALA A 53 -2.34 11.03 3.18
CA ALA A 53 -2.74 11.95 4.25
C ALA A 53 -3.77 11.37 5.24
N GLY A 54 -4.42 10.26 4.90
CA GLY A 54 -5.35 9.55 5.78
C GLY A 54 -4.69 8.44 6.61
N LEU A 55 -3.44 8.06 6.30
CA LEU A 55 -2.66 7.10 7.07
C LEU A 55 -2.03 7.80 8.26
N LYS A 56 -2.40 7.38 9.48
CA LYS A 56 -1.86 7.89 10.74
C LYS A 56 -0.92 6.89 11.38
N ASP A 57 -0.02 7.37 12.23
CA ASP A 57 0.90 6.54 13.03
C ASP A 57 1.66 5.53 12.15
N ILE A 58 2.20 6.02 11.02
CA ILE A 58 2.89 5.17 10.04
C ILE A 58 4.22 4.72 10.64
N GLU A 59 4.43 3.41 10.70
CA GLU A 59 5.69 2.81 11.13
C GLU A 59 6.14 1.74 10.12
N VAL A 60 7.45 1.58 9.97
CA VAL A 60 8.02 0.48 9.19
C VAL A 60 7.98 -0.78 10.04
N ALA A 61 7.26 -1.79 9.58
CA ALA A 61 7.19 -3.07 10.27
C ALA A 61 8.47 -3.87 10.04
N ASP A 62 8.88 -4.68 11.02
CA ASP A 62 9.95 -5.67 10.81
C ASP A 62 9.44 -6.91 10.06
N ARG A 63 8.77 -6.68 8.93
CA ARG A 63 8.23 -7.69 8.04
C ARG A 63 8.50 -7.27 6.61
N SER A 64 9.12 -8.15 5.84
CA SER A 64 9.30 -7.93 4.41
C SER A 64 8.08 -8.42 3.63
N PHE A 65 7.88 -7.88 2.43
CA PHE A 65 6.89 -8.40 1.49
C PHE A 65 7.47 -8.58 0.09
N ILE A 66 6.77 -9.42 -0.69
CA ILE A 66 6.97 -9.59 -2.12
C ILE A 66 5.81 -8.90 -2.83
N ALA A 67 6.09 -8.23 -3.95
CA ALA A 67 5.06 -7.61 -4.76
C ALA A 67 4.08 -8.69 -5.25
N ASP A 68 2.89 -8.70 -4.68
CA ASP A 68 1.79 -9.59 -5.05
C ASP A 68 1.43 -9.49 -6.55
N ALA A 69 1.04 -10.62 -7.16
CA ALA A 69 0.69 -10.73 -8.57
C ALA A 69 -0.55 -9.90 -8.96
N ILE A 70 -1.42 -9.57 -7.99
CA ILE A 70 -2.58 -8.69 -8.22
C ILE A 70 -2.16 -7.26 -8.58
N PHE A 71 -0.94 -6.85 -8.26
CA PHE A 71 -0.43 -5.52 -8.59
C PHE A 71 0.11 -5.46 -10.01
N ASN A 72 -0.54 -4.68 -10.87
CA ASN A 72 -0.05 -4.34 -12.21
C ASN A 72 0.52 -2.91 -12.25
N PRO A 73 1.86 -2.71 -12.27
CA PRO A 73 2.46 -1.37 -12.34
C PRO A 73 2.19 -0.65 -13.68
N GLY A 74 1.82 -1.39 -14.73
CA GLY A 74 1.50 -0.83 -16.05
C GLY A 74 0.04 -0.40 -16.22
N ASP A 75 -0.77 -0.40 -15.17
CA ASP A 75 -2.14 0.10 -15.22
C ASP A 75 -2.15 1.60 -15.60
N ILE A 76 -3.04 1.97 -16.51
CA ILE A 76 -3.16 3.32 -17.07
C ILE A 76 -3.37 4.39 -15.99
N LYS A 77 -3.95 4.04 -14.84
CA LYS A 77 -4.13 4.99 -13.72
C LYS A 77 -2.82 5.48 -13.10
N TYR A 78 -1.70 4.80 -13.36
CA TYR A 78 -0.38 5.15 -12.84
C TYR A 78 0.48 5.91 -13.85
N ASP A 79 0.03 6.04 -15.10
CA ASP A 79 0.78 6.68 -16.17
C ASP A 79 1.09 8.14 -15.83
N ARG A 80 2.38 8.49 -15.88
CA ARG A 80 2.94 9.84 -15.59
C ARG A 80 2.62 10.42 -14.20
N VAL A 81 1.99 9.68 -13.31
CA VAL A 81 1.63 10.13 -11.96
C VAL A 81 2.32 9.33 -10.85
N THR A 82 3.12 8.33 -11.22
CA THR A 82 3.89 7.51 -10.27
C THR A 82 5.01 8.32 -9.61
N LEU A 83 5.07 8.28 -8.29
CA LEU A 83 6.16 8.85 -7.48
C LEU A 83 7.17 7.77 -7.10
N PHE A 84 6.68 6.61 -6.67
CA PHE A 84 7.49 5.45 -6.31
C PHE A 84 6.75 4.18 -6.69
N VAL A 85 7.48 3.16 -7.14
CA VAL A 85 6.95 1.83 -7.40
C VAL A 85 7.93 0.79 -6.86
N VAL A 86 7.40 -0.29 -6.29
CA VAL A 86 8.26 -1.40 -5.86
C VAL A 86 8.88 -2.07 -7.08
N ASP A 87 10.19 -2.31 -7.00
CA ASP A 87 10.88 -3.11 -8.00
C ASP A 87 10.39 -4.58 -7.94
N ARG A 88 10.31 -5.22 -9.09
CA ARG A 88 9.89 -6.63 -9.26
C ARG A 88 11.06 -7.62 -9.19
N SER A 89 12.29 -7.12 -9.02
CA SER A 89 13.49 -7.94 -8.83
C SER A 89 13.50 -8.75 -7.52
#